data_AF-A0A1A8MS14-F1
#
_entry.id   AF-A0A1A8MS14-F1
#
_cell.length_a   1.000
_cell.length_b   1.000
_cell.length_c   1.000
_cell.angle_alpha   90.00
_cell.angle_beta   90.00
_cell.angle_gamma   90.00
#
_symmetry.space_group_name_H-M   'P 1'
#
loop_
_entity.id
_entity.type
_entity.pdbx_description
1 polymer ?
#
loop_
_entity_poly.entity_id
_entity_poly.type
_entity_poly.pdbx_seq_one_letter_code
_entity_poly.pdbx_strand_id
1 'polypeptide(L)' 'MACCVATGCSNRSNRKDLSFYRFPKDLERRTLWISAVNRGQWEPTEYS' A
#
# COMPACT_ATOMS: atom_id res chain seq x y z
N MET A 1 8.81 10.88 -0.03
CA MET A 1 8.17 10.57 1.26
C MET A 1 7.13 9.49 1.01
N ALA A 2 7.38 8.24 1.40
CA ALA A 2 6.41 7.17 1.19
C ALA A 2 5.34 7.22 2.29
N CYS A 3 4.09 7.06 1.92
CA CYS A 3 2.95 7.03 2.84
C CYS A 3 2.18 5.75 2.60
N CYS A 4 1.64 5.16 3.65
CA CYS A 4 0.80 3.98 3.49
C CYS A 4 -0.45 4.35 2.67
N VAL A 5 -0.81 3.51 1.70
CA VAL A 5 -1.95 3.76 0.81
C VAL A 5 -3.30 3.32 1.41
N ALA A 6 -3.27 2.50 2.47
CA ALA A 6 -4.45 2.04 3.18
C ALA A 6 -5.27 3.21 3.73
N THR A 7 -6.58 3.18 3.47
CA THR A 7 -7.52 4.20 3.95
C THR A 7 -7.49 4.25 5.48
N GLY A 8 -7.25 5.44 6.05
CA GLY A 8 -7.16 5.65 7.50
C GLY A 8 -5.77 5.39 8.12
N CYS A 9 -4.79 4.96 7.32
CA CYS A 9 -3.42 4.78 7.80
C CYS A 9 -2.65 6.11 7.71
N SER A 10 -2.22 6.65 8.86
CA SER A 10 -1.40 7.86 8.94
C SER A 10 0.11 7.56 8.99
N ASN A 11 0.51 6.29 8.79
CA ASN A 11 1.92 5.89 8.83
C ASN A 11 2.70 6.46 7.63
N ARG A 12 3.82 7.12 7.94
CA ARG A 12 4.71 7.73 6.95
C ARG A 12 6.14 7.20 7.10
N SER A 13 6.90 7.31 6.02
CA SER A 13 8.28 6.82 5.91
C SER A 13 9.30 7.51 6.82
N ASN A 14 8.88 8.45 7.65
CA ASN A 14 9.72 9.05 8.70
C ASN A 14 9.78 8.18 9.97
N ARG A 15 8.89 7.19 10.11
CA ARG A 15 8.90 6.24 11.22
C ARG A 15 9.99 5.19 10.99
N LYS A 16 10.98 5.12 11.90
CA LYS A 16 12.08 4.14 11.86
C LYS A 16 11.69 2.76 12.37
N ASP A 17 10.55 2.66 13.05
CA ASP A 17 9.98 1.45 13.63
C ASP A 17 9.12 0.65 12.64
N LEU A 18 8.91 1.18 11.42
CA LEU A 18 8.10 0.55 10.39
C LEU A 18 8.90 0.35 9.11
N SER A 19 8.80 -0.84 8.53
CA SER A 19 9.31 -1.14 7.20
C SER A 19 8.18 -1.01 6.18
N PHE A 20 8.42 -0.25 5.11
CA PHE A 20 7.46 -0.09 4.02
C PHE A 20 7.74 -1.13 2.94
N TYR A 21 6.70 -1.87 2.56
CA TYR A 21 6.76 -2.88 1.50
C TYR A 21 5.93 -2.42 0.31
N ARG A 22 6.37 -2.81 -0.88
CA ARG A 22 5.63 -2.58 -2.13
C ARG A 22 4.65 -3.72 -2.38
N PHE A 23 3.68 -3.49 -3.26
CA PHE A 23 2.78 -4.55 -3.69
C PHE A 23 3.55 -5.74 -4.28
N PRO A 24 3.09 -6.97 -4.01
CA PRO A 24 3.67 -8.16 -4.61
C PRO A 24 3.50 -8.15 -6.13
N LYS A 25 4.48 -8.73 -6.84
CA LYS A 25 4.39 -8.94 -8.30
C LYS A 25 3.32 -9.96 -8.70
N ASP A 26 2.99 -10.84 -7.76
CA ASP A 26 1.97 -11.87 -7.92
C ASP A 26 0.57 -11.25 -8.01
N LEU A 27 -0.17 -11.58 -9.07
CA LEU A 27 -1.46 -10.96 -9.40
C LEU A 27 -2.57 -11.31 -8.39
N GLU A 28 -2.59 -12.55 -7.90
CA GLU A 28 -3.58 -13.01 -6.93
C GLU A 28 -3.39 -12.29 -5.60
N ARG A 29 -2.15 -12.28 -5.09
CA ARG A 29 -1.80 -11.55 -3.87
C ARG A 29 -1.99 -10.04 -4.02
N ARG A 30 -1.68 -9.47 -5.18
CA ARG A 30 -1.89 -8.05 -5.46
C ARG A 30 -3.38 -7.70 -5.40
N THR A 31 -4.25 -8.53 -5.97
CA THR A 31 -5.71 -8.33 -5.91
C THR A 31 -6.23 -8.35 -4.46
N LEU A 32 -5.76 -9.30 -3.64
CA LEU A 32 -6.09 -9.35 -2.22
C LEU A 32 -5.65 -8.08 -1.47
N TRP A 33 -4.45 -7.59 -1.76
CA TRP A 33 -3.93 -6.37 -1.14
C TRP A 33 -4.68 -5.12 -1.59
N ILE A 34 -5.04 -5.01 -2.87
CA ILE A 34 -5.88 -3.92 -3.39
C ILE A 34 -7.25 -3.93 -2.71
N SER A 35 -7.86 -5.11 -2.57
CA SER A 35 -9.13 -5.28 -1.86
C SER A 35 -9.02 -4.86 -0.38
N ALA A 36 -7.93 -5.23 0.29
CA ALA A 36 -7.67 -4.87 1.69
C ALA A 36 -7.41 -3.38 1.91
N VAL A 37 -6.83 -2.68 0.93
CA VAL A 37 -6.63 -1.22 0.98
C VAL A 37 -7.97 -0.46 0.99
N ASN A 38 -9.05 -1.10 0.50
CA ASN A 38 -10.42 -0.60 0.49
C ASN A 38 -10.52 0.88 0.08
N ARG A 39 -9.80 1.22 -0.99
CA ARG A 39 -9.79 2.55 -1.58
C ARG A 39 -10.51 2.44 -2.92
N GLY A 40 -11.78 2.81 -2.94
CA GLY A 40 -12.59 2.74 -4.15
C GLY A 40 -11.97 3.57 -5.28
N GLN A 41 -11.91 2.99 -6.49
CA GLN A 41 -11.33 3.64 -7.70
C GLN A 41 -9.84 3.99 -7.56
N TRP A 42 -9.05 3.16 -6.87
CA TRP A 42 -7.61 3.35 -6.78
C TRP A 42 -6.84 2.15 -7.32
N GLU A 43 -5.96 2.40 -8.29
CA GLU A 43 -5.06 1.40 -8.86
C GLU A 43 -3.62 1.65 -8.38
N PRO A 44 -2.91 0.62 -7.91
CA PRO A 44 -1.52 0.75 -7.49
C PRO A 44 -0.63 1.06 -8.69
N THR A 45 0.02 2.23 -8.64
CA THR A 45 1.11 2.59 -9.57
C THR A 45 2.41 1.89 -9.18
N GLU A 46 3.40 1.87 -10.07
CA GLU A 46 4.72 1.25 -9.81
C GLU A 46 5.47 1.80 -8.59
N TYR A 47 5.03 2.97 -8.09
CA TYR A 47 5.59 3.68 -6.94
C TYR A 47 4.70 3.62 -5.68
N SER A 48 3.55 2.94 -5.73
CA SER A 48 2.59 2.84 -4.61
C SER A 48 2.75 1.58 -3.76
#